data_AF-A0A6N2DJP5-F1
#
_entry.id   AF-A0A6N2DJP5-F1
#
_cell.length_a   1.000
_cell.length_b   1.000
_cell.length_c   1.000
_cell.angle_alpha   90.00
_cell.angle_beta   90.00
_cell.angle_gamma   90.00
#
_symmetry.space_group_name_H-M   'P 1'
#
loop_
_entity.id
_entity.type
_entity.pdbx_description
1 polymer ?
#
loop_
_entity_poly.entity_id
_entity_poly.type
_entity_poly.pdbx_seq_one_letter_code
_entity_poly.pdbx_strand_id
1 'polypeptide(L)' 'MFSIPTHARRRLPFAVAGFMSFLFSVWLYFVQGETTAGIFVGLWVPSIHSLGTLLLTPVADTPTRRYEEVGS' A
#
# COMPACT_ATOMS: atom_id res chain seq x y z
N MET A 1 -2.95 17.65 22.30
CA MET A 1 -3.97 17.65 21.23
C MET A 1 -3.30 17.21 19.93
N PHE A 2 -3.27 15.90 19.65
CA PHE A 2 -2.61 15.35 18.44
C PHE A 2 -3.50 15.63 17.22
N SER A 3 -3.18 16.67 16.46
CA SER A 3 -3.87 16.98 15.20
C SER A 3 -3.33 16.03 14.12
N ILE A 4 -3.95 14.87 13.97
CA ILE A 4 -3.61 13.94 12.89
C ILE A 4 -4.04 14.60 11.56
N PRO A 5 -3.12 14.85 10.62
CA PRO A 5 -3.46 15.48 9.36
C PRO A 5 -4.48 14.64 8.59
N THR A 6 -5.54 15.27 8.05
CA THR A 6 -6.64 14.58 7.32
C THR A 6 -6.17 13.77 6.12
N HIS A 7 -5.06 14.17 5.49
CA HIS A 7 -4.40 13.43 4.41
C HIS A 7 -3.69 12.16 4.89
N ALA A 8 -3.09 12.17 6.08
CA ALA A 8 -2.48 10.99 6.68
C ALA A 8 -3.55 10.01 7.21
N ARG A 9 -4.69 10.54 7.69
CA ARG A 9 -5.83 9.75 8.18
C ARG A 9 -6.38 8.76 7.14
N ARG A 10 -6.29 9.09 5.85
CA ARG A 10 -6.79 8.22 4.77
C ARG A 10 -5.81 7.11 4.39
N ARG A 11 -4.51 7.27 4.69
CA ARG A 11 -3.45 6.28 4.42
C ARG A 11 -3.22 5.32 5.60
N LEU A 12 -3.61 5.75 6.80
CA LEU A 12 -3.59 4.97 8.04
C LEU A 12 -4.29 3.60 7.95
N PRO A 13 -5.54 3.47 7.48
CA PRO A 13 -6.17 2.15 7.36
C PRO A 13 -5.45 1.23 6.39
N PHE A 14 -4.78 1.80 5.36
CA PHE A 14 -3.95 1.01 4.46
C PHE A 14 -2.75 0.41 5.24
N ALA A 15 -1.93 1.26 5.86
CA ALA A 15 -0.78 0.80 6.65
C ALA A 15 -1.16 -0.18 7.78
N VAL A 16 -2.27 0.09 8.49
CA VAL A 16 -2.77 -0.78 9.56
C VAL A 16 -3.25 -2.12 9.02
N ALA A 17 -3.92 -2.17 7.86
CA ALA A 17 -4.35 -3.43 7.27
C ALA A 17 -3.16 -4.31 6.84
N GLY A 18 -2.11 -3.71 6.26
CA GLY A 18 -0.87 -4.43 5.95
C GLY A 18 -0.18 -4.98 7.20
N PHE A 19 -0.10 -4.18 8.26
CA PHE A 19 0.48 -4.59 9.54
C PHE A 19 -0.34 -5.68 10.24
N MET A 20 -1.67 -5.54 10.29
CA MET A 20 -2.58 -6.55 10.82
C MET A 20 -2.44 -7.88 10.08
N SER A 21 -2.27 -7.84 8.75
CA SER A 21 -2.07 -9.06 7.97
C SER A 21 -0.75 -9.76 8.28
N PHE A 22 0.30 -8.99 8.56
CA PHE A 22 1.58 -9.55 9.03
C PHE A 22 1.44 -10.21 10.40
N LEU A 23 0.77 -9.56 11.37
CA LEU A 23 0.52 -10.18 12.68
C LEU A 23 -0.32 -11.46 12.56
N PHE A 24 -1.33 -11.46 11.68
CA PHE A 24 -2.16 -12.62 11.45
C PHE A 24 -1.39 -13.78 10.80
N SER A 25 -0.45 -13.48 9.90
CA SER A 25 0.50 -14.45 9.34
C SER A 25 1.37 -15.11 10.42
N VAL A 26 1.96 -14.30 11.32
CA VAL A 26 2.76 -14.79 12.44
C VAL A 26 1.90 -15.63 13.40
N TRP A 27 0.66 -15.21 13.68
CA TRP A 27 -0.28 -15.97 14.49
C TRP A 27 -0.58 -17.33 13.86
N LEU A 28 -0.92 -17.40 12.57
CA LEU A 28 -1.19 -18.70 11.92
C LEU A 28 0.02 -19.63 11.95
N TYR A 29 1.20 -19.06 11.70
CA TYR A 29 2.43 -19.83 11.64
C TYR A 29 2.83 -20.40 13.01
N PHE A 30 2.79 -19.59 14.07
CA PHE A 30 3.26 -20.00 15.40
C PHE A 30 2.17 -20.55 16.33
N VAL A 31 0.92 -20.10 16.22
CA VAL A 31 -0.17 -20.51 17.12
C VAL A 31 -0.94 -21.70 16.55
N GLN A 32 -1.26 -21.68 15.25
CA GLN A 32 -2.02 -22.76 14.61
C GLN A 32 -1.13 -23.89 14.05
N GLY A 33 0.18 -23.65 13.90
CA GLY A 33 1.11 -24.62 13.29
C GLY A 33 0.90 -24.82 11.79
N GLU A 34 0.06 -24.00 11.15
CA GLU A 34 -0.26 -24.06 9.72
C GLU A 34 0.75 -23.19 8.94
N THR A 35 1.93 -23.78 8.73
CA THR A 35 3.09 -23.06 8.18
C THR A 35 2.85 -22.54 6.77
N THR A 36 2.13 -23.30 5.95
CA THR A 36 1.83 -22.93 4.56
C THR A 36 0.83 -21.78 4.50
N ALA A 37 -0.29 -21.88 5.22
CA ALA A 37 -1.29 -20.82 5.25
C ALA A 37 -0.75 -19.52 5.87
N GLY A 38 0.09 -19.60 6.91
CA GLY A 38 0.76 -18.43 7.48
C GLY A 38 1.64 -17.69 6.47
N ILE A 39 2.46 -18.42 5.71
CA ILE A 39 3.34 -17.85 4.68
C ILE A 39 2.53 -17.23 3.54
N PHE A 40 1.50 -17.93 3.06
CA PHE A 40 0.64 -17.39 2.00
C PHE A 40 0.03 -16.07 2.46
N VAL A 41 -0.70 -16.05 3.58
CA VAL A 41 -1.40 -14.85 4.07
C VAL A 41 -0.46 -13.68 4.36
N GLY A 42 0.76 -13.97 4.82
CA GLY A 42 1.80 -12.98 5.01
C GLY A 42 2.36 -12.38 3.71
N LEU A 43 2.28 -13.08 2.58
CA LEU A 43 2.78 -12.64 1.28
C LEU A 43 1.71 -12.00 0.39
N TRP A 44 0.54 -12.65 0.24
CA TRP A 44 -0.44 -12.22 -0.76
C TRP A 44 -1.20 -10.95 -0.34
N VAL A 45 -1.54 -10.80 0.94
CA VAL A 45 -2.27 -9.62 1.43
C VAL A 45 -1.48 -8.32 1.28
N PRO A 46 -0.21 -8.21 1.74
CA PRO A 46 0.57 -6.99 1.48
C PRO A 46 0.87 -6.77 -0.01
N SER A 47 0.90 -7.82 -0.83
CA SER A 47 1.06 -7.69 -2.29
C SER A 47 -0.15 -7.04 -2.96
N ILE A 48 -1.38 -7.48 -2.64
CA ILE A 48 -2.62 -6.83 -3.13
C ILE A 48 -2.73 -5.40 -2.62
N HIS A 49 -2.32 -5.18 -1.38
CA HIS A 49 -2.30 -3.87 -0.78
C HIS A 49 -1.39 -2.89 -1.53
N SER A 50 -0.16 -3.33 -1.82
CA SER A 50 0.82 -2.59 -2.62
C SER A 50 0.30 -2.30 -4.04
N LEU A 51 -0.32 -3.30 -4.68
CA LEU A 51 -0.95 -3.16 -5.98
C LEU A 51 -2.10 -2.14 -5.97
N GLY A 52 -2.93 -2.14 -4.93
CA GLY A 52 -3.99 -1.15 -4.75
C GLY A 52 -3.42 0.26 -4.69
N THR A 53 -2.38 0.49 -3.89
CA THR A 53 -1.69 1.79 -3.87
C THR A 53 -1.12 2.18 -5.23
N LEU A 54 -0.55 1.24 -5.98
CA LEU A 54 0.00 1.49 -7.32
C LEU A 54 -1.11 1.92 -8.29
N LEU A 55 -2.21 1.17 -8.35
CA LEU A 55 -3.34 1.43 -9.24
C LEU A 55 -4.05 2.75 -8.92
N LEU A 56 -4.14 3.12 -7.64
CA LEU A 56 -4.75 4.37 -7.21
C LEU A 56 -3.78 5.56 -7.23
N THR A 57 -2.49 5.34 -7.53
CA THR A 57 -1.53 6.45 -7.67
C THR A 57 -1.80 7.18 -8.99
N PRO A 58 -2.17 8.47 -8.95
CA PRO A 58 -2.37 9.23 -10.17
C PRO A 58 -1.05 9.31 -10.94
N VAL A 59 -1.06 8.92 -12.22
CA VAL A 59 0.08 9.21 -13.10
C VAL A 59 0.11 10.73 -13.28
N ALA A 60 1.21 11.37 -12.88
CA ALA A 60 1.36 12.80 -13.08
C ALA A 60 1.58 13.04 -14.58
N ASP A 61 0.55 13.51 -15.28
CA ASP A 61 0.67 13.97 -16.65
C ASP A 61 1.72 15.08 -16.68
N THR A 62 2.88 14.78 -17.26
CA THR A 62 3.94 15.77 -17.43
C THR A 62 3.48 16.72 -18.52
N PRO A 63 3.30 18.03 -18.26
CA PRO A 63 2.79 18.93 -19.27
C PRO A 63 3.83 19.06 -20.38
N THR A 64 3.47 18.58 -21.58
CA THR A 64 4.21 18.77 -22.84
C THR A 64 4.24 20.26 -23.17
N ARG A 65 5.16 21.03 -22.57
CA ARG A 65 5.28 22.49 -22.76
C ARG A 65 6.61 22.92 -23.37
N ARG A 66 7.25 22.11 -24.24
CA ARG A 66 8.56 22.48 -24.79
C ARG A 66 8.81 22.06 -26.25
N TYR A 67 7.81 22.16 -27.11
CA TYR A 67 8.06 22.12 -28.56
C TYR A 67 7.50 23.33 -29.31
N GLU A 68 6.64 24.14 -28.70
CA GLU A 68 6.08 25.33 -29.35
C GLU A 68 6.97 26.59 -29.23
N GLU A 69 7.88 26.66 -28.25
CA GLU A 69 8.76 27.85 -28.07
C GLU A 69 10.07 27.82 -28.86
N VAL A 70 10.32 26.80 -29.68
CA VAL A 70 11.51 26.73 -30.56
C VAL A 70 11.14 27.03 -32.03
N GLY A 71 9.87 27.35 -32.30
CA GLY A 71 9.34 27.64 -33.63
C GLY A 71 8.94 29.10 -33.86
N SER A 72 9.48 30.05 -33.08
CA SER A 72 9.26 31.50 -33.22
C SER A 72 10.55 32.24 -33.52
#